data_AF-A0A3A6CQ85-F1
#
_entry.id   AF-A0A3A6CQ85-F1
#
_cell.length_a   1.000
_cell.length_b   1.000
_cell.length_c   1.000
_cell.angle_alpha   90.00
_cell.angle_beta   90.00
_cell.angle_gamma   90.00
#
_symmetry.space_group_name_H-M   'P 1'
#
loop_
_entity.id
_entity.type
_entity.pdbx_description
1 polymer ?
#
loop_
_entity_poly.entity_id
_entity_poly.type
_entity_poly.pdbx_seq_one_letter_code
_entity_poly.pdbx_strand_id
1 'polypeptide(L)' 'MSTREQMELLADKLPEYKLAYVVAYMQGLLMADADEAADDAYCAKLLEDYQNDPEKGQFVSFEDACKELGVSL' A
#
# COMPACT_ATOMS: atom_id res chain seq x y z
N MET A 1 3.36 16.44 -31.30
CA MET A 1 2.36 16.19 -30.25
C MET A 1 2.99 15.33 -29.18
N SER A 2 3.34 15.95 -28.04
CA SER A 2 3.83 15.30 -26.84
C SER A 2 2.75 14.47 -26.17
N THR A 3 3.12 13.48 -25.35
CA THR A 3 2.20 12.65 -24.57
C THR A 3 1.23 13.48 -23.72
N ARG A 4 1.69 14.64 -23.21
CA ARG A 4 0.85 15.59 -22.46
C ARG A 4 -0.27 16.17 -23.33
N GLU A 5 0.07 16.65 -24.52
CA GLU A 5 -0.92 17.18 -25.48
C GLU A 5 -1.91 16.10 -25.94
N GLN A 6 -1.49 14.83 -26.02
CA GLN A 6 -2.41 13.72 -26.34
C GLN A 6 -3.40 13.47 -25.21
N MET A 7 -2.95 13.55 -23.95
CA MET A 7 -3.79 13.34 -22.77
C MET A 7 -4.89 14.40 -22.67
N GLU A 8 -4.55 15.67 -22.89
CA GLU A 8 -5.52 16.79 -22.87
C GLU A 8 -6.62 16.58 -23.93
N LEU A 9 -6.25 16.21 -25.15
CA LEU A 9 -7.19 15.98 -26.24
C LEU A 9 -8.11 14.75 -26.02
N LEU A 10 -7.64 13.77 -25.26
CA LEU A 10 -8.45 12.61 -24.87
C LEU A 10 -9.38 12.94 -23.70
N ALA A 11 -8.92 13.75 -22.74
CA ALA A 11 -9.72 14.18 -21.59
C ALA A 11 -10.98 14.94 -22.04
N ASP A 12 -10.85 15.85 -23.01
CA ASP A 12 -11.98 16.63 -23.57
C ASP A 12 -13.08 15.77 -24.21
N LYS A 13 -12.77 14.53 -24.60
CA LYS A 13 -13.70 13.61 -25.28
C LYS A 13 -14.34 12.60 -24.31
N LEU A 14 -13.88 12.54 -23.07
CA LEU A 14 -14.37 11.57 -22.09
C LEU A 14 -15.60 12.13 -21.35
N PRO A 15 -16.63 11.31 -21.10
CA PRO A 15 -17.68 11.68 -20.16
C PRO A 15 -17.13 11.70 -18.73
N GLU A 16 -17.67 12.60 -17.90
CA GLU A 16 -17.19 12.90 -16.53
C GLU A 16 -16.91 11.65 -15.68
N TYR A 17 -17.82 10.68 -15.68
CA TYR A 17 -17.66 9.45 -14.89
C TYR A 17 -16.45 8.60 -15.30
N LYS A 18 -15.99 8.70 -16.56
CA LYS A 18 -14.75 8.06 -17.01
C LYS A 18 -13.52 8.90 -16.68
N LEU A 19 -13.66 10.22 -16.67
CA LEU A 19 -12.60 11.12 -16.26
C LEU A 19 -12.20 10.89 -14.80
N ALA A 20 -13.18 10.61 -13.93
CA ALA A 20 -12.94 10.23 -12.54
C ALA A 20 -12.01 9.00 -12.40
N TYR A 21 -12.15 7.99 -13.26
CA TYR A 21 -11.24 6.83 -13.27
C TYR A 21 -9.82 7.20 -13.71
N VAL A 22 -9.70 8.06 -14.72
CA VAL A 22 -8.39 8.54 -15.21
C VAL A 22 -7.68 9.34 -14.12
N VAL A 23 -8.40 10.23 -13.43
CA VAL A 23 -7.87 11.00 -12.29
C VAL A 23 -7.41 10.06 -11.18
N ALA A 24 -8.21 9.07 -10.80
CA ALA A 24 -7.83 8.11 -9.76
C ALA A 24 -6.57 7.33 -10.13
N TYR A 25 -6.43 6.92 -11.40
CA TYR A 25 -5.23 6.23 -11.88
C TYR A 25 -4.00 7.14 -11.83
N MET A 26 -4.11 8.39 -12.29
CA MET A 26 -3.02 9.37 -12.21
C MET A 26 -2.62 9.68 -10.78
N GLN A 27 -3.59 9.78 -9.86
CA GLN A 27 -3.31 9.92 -8.43
C GLN A 27 -2.55 8.71 -7.89
N GLY A 28 -2.96 7.48 -8.25
CA GLY A 28 -2.23 6.27 -7.88
C GLY A 28 -0.78 6.27 -8.38
N LEU A 29 -0.54 6.68 -9.63
CA LEU A 29 0.82 6.80 -10.17
C LEU A 29 1.68 7.85 -9.46
N LEU A 30 1.08 8.95 -9.01
CA LEU A 30 1.79 9.99 -8.26
C LEU A 30 2.12 9.56 -6.83
N MET A 31 1.30 8.69 -6.24
CA MET A 31 1.50 8.16 -4.90
C MET A 31 2.42 6.94 -4.89
N ALA A 32 2.53 6.19 -6.00
CA ALA A 32 3.30 4.94 -6.08
C ALA A 32 4.75 5.08 -5.56
N ASP A 33 5.48 6.11 -5.97
CA ASP A 33 6.88 6.29 -5.55
C ASP A 33 7.01 6.71 -4.06
N ALA A 34 6.02 7.42 -3.53
CA ALA A 34 6.03 7.89 -2.14
C ALA A 34 5.53 6.81 -1.17
N ASP A 35 4.52 6.04 -1.58
CA ASP A 35 3.93 4.96 -0.80
C ASP A 35 4.86 3.73 -0.79
N GLU A 36 5.49 3.36 -1.91
CA GLU A 36 6.42 2.22 -1.92
C GLU A 36 7.65 2.46 -1.03
N ALA A 37 8.22 3.67 -1.03
CA ALA A 37 9.34 4.00 -0.15
C ALA A 37 8.93 4.01 1.34
N ALA A 38 7.70 4.43 1.65
CA ALA A 38 7.16 4.39 3.00
C ALA A 38 6.88 2.95 3.46
N ASP A 39 6.33 2.12 2.58
CA ASP A 39 6.06 0.71 2.82
C ASP A 39 7.35 -0.09 3.03
N ASP A 40 8.38 0.16 2.20
CA ASP A 40 9.70 -0.44 2.35
C ASP A 40 10.34 -0.04 3.69
N ALA A 41 10.27 1.24 4.06
CA ALA A 41 10.78 1.73 5.34
C ALA A 41 10.03 1.10 6.53
N TYR A 42 8.70 0.95 6.42
CA TYR A 42 7.88 0.30 7.42
C TYR A 42 8.25 -1.19 7.58
N CYS A 43 8.39 -1.93 6.47
CA CYS A 43 8.78 -3.34 6.48
C CYS A 43 10.17 -3.55 7.05
N ALA A 44 11.14 -2.71 6.65
CA ALA A 44 12.51 -2.76 7.18
C ALA A 44 12.53 -2.52 8.69
N LYS A 45 11.76 -1.54 9.18
CA LYS A 45 11.64 -1.26 10.61
C LYS A 45 10.99 -2.42 11.37
N LEU A 46 9.93 -3.01 10.84
CA LEU A 46 9.26 -4.16 11.46
C LEU A 46 10.23 -5.33 11.65
N LEU A 47 11.09 -5.58 10.65
CA LEU A 47 12.12 -6.61 10.74
C LEU A 47 13.19 -6.28 11.77
N GLU A 48 13.66 -5.02 11.80
CA GLU A 48 14.64 -4.55 12.79
C GLU A 48 14.09 -4.69 14.21
N ASP A 49 12.85 -4.23 14.45
CA ASP A 49 12.17 -4.34 15.73
C ASP A 49 12.08 -5.81 16.18
N TYR A 50 11.65 -6.72 15.29
CA TYR A 50 11.62 -8.15 15.58
C TYR A 50 13.01 -8.76 15.84
N GLN A 51 14.05 -8.32 15.11
CA GLN A 51 15.41 -8.80 15.34
C GLN A 51 15.99 -8.33 16.68
N ASN A 52 15.57 -7.16 17.15
CA ASN A 52 16.01 -6.58 18.42
C ASN A 52 15.17 -7.04 19.62
N ASP A 53 14.03 -7.69 19.39
CA ASP A 53 13.17 -8.24 20.45
C ASP A 53 13.86 -9.42 21.16
N PRO A 54 14.11 -9.33 22.49
CA PRO A 54 14.71 -10.41 23.27
C PRO A 54 13.83 -11.67 23.36
N GLU A 55 12.52 -11.55 23.10
CA GLU A 55 11.54 -12.61 23.12
C GLU A 55 11.26 -13.19 21.73
N LYS A 56 11.99 -12.74 20.69
CA LYS A 56 11.82 -13.25 19.33
C LYS A 56 11.99 -14.78 19.26
N GLY A 57 11.14 -15.42 18.48
CA GLY A 57 11.19 -16.87 18.26
C GLY A 57 10.66 -17.72 19.43
N GLN A 58 10.03 -17.11 20.44
CA GLN A 58 9.27 -17.87 21.43
C GLN A 58 8.13 -18.64 20.76
N PHE A 59 8.00 -19.90 21.12
CA PHE A 59 6.90 -20.74 20.64
C PHE A 59 5.61 -20.37 21.36
N VAL A 60 4.56 -20.08 20.59
CA VAL A 60 3.18 -19.94 21.06
C VAL A 60 2.32 -21.02 20.39
N SER A 61 1.46 -21.68 21.17
CA SER A 61 0.49 -22.61 20.60
C SER A 61 -0.57 -21.85 19.78
N PHE A 62 -1.23 -22.53 18.85
CA PHE A 62 -2.27 -21.90 18.05
C PHE A 62 -3.44 -21.43 18.93
N GLU A 63 -3.84 -22.24 19.91
CA GLU A 63 -4.88 -21.91 20.87
C GLU A 63 -4.53 -20.68 21.73
N ASP A 64 -3.28 -20.58 22.20
CA ASP A 64 -2.83 -19.43 22.99
C ASP A 64 -2.76 -18.16 22.15
N ALA A 65 -2.26 -18.25 20.92
CA ALA A 65 -2.22 -17.11 19.99
C ALA A 65 -3.64 -16.60 19.68
N CYS A 66 -4.60 -17.49 19.41
CA CYS A 66 -6.00 -17.11 19.20
C CYS A 66 -6.58 -16.39 20.43
N LYS A 67 -6.30 -16.88 21.63
CA LYS A 67 -6.75 -16.27 22.88
C LYS A 67 -6.16 -14.88 23.10
N GLU A 68 -4.86 -14.70 22.84
CA GLU A 68 -4.16 -13.42 23.01
C GLU A 68 -4.65 -12.36 22.01
N LEU A 69 -4.87 -12.77 20.76
CA LEU A 69 -5.33 -11.88 19.68
C LEU A 69 -6.85 -11.65 19.69
N GLY A 70 -7.60 -12.28 20.61
CA GLY A 70 -9.06 -12.15 20.68
C GLY A 70 -9.78 -12.81 19.50
N VAL A 71 -9.17 -13.80 18.87
CA VAL A 71 -9.72 -14.54 17.73
C VAL A 71 -10.41 -15.82 18.23
N SER A 72 -11.64 -16.05 17.77
CA SER A 72 -12.39 -17.27 18.09
C SER A 72 -11.99 -18.41 17.15
N LEU A 73 -11.85 -19.62 17.70
CA LEU A 73 -11.66 -20.86 16.94
C LEU A 73 -12.98 -21.39 16.36
#